data_AF-A0A6N3HHV0-F1
#
_entry.id   AF-A0A6N3HHV0-F1
#
_cell.length_a   1.000
_cell.length_b   1.000
_cell.length_c   1.000
_cell.angle_alpha   90.00
_cell.angle_beta   90.00
_cell.angle_gamma   90.00
#
_symmetry.space_group_name_H-M   'P 1'
#
loop_
_entity.id
_entity.type
_entity.pdbx_description
1 polymer ?
#
loop_
_entity_poly.entity_id
_entity_poly.type
_entity_poly.pdbx_seq_one_letter_code
_entity_poly.pdbx_strand_id
1 'polypeptide(L)'
;MDRELLYTKNEKATFINGSILAFIMLLNWLYLFNNTLLKMIGMGAMIFCFLFAIYEVIIRSTKIKITKIWINYFLFMAYTLFTVIITPTSKAIYMWCLQSILLLLVSLYSQFEINSENIKKIVFFNKILFCVLLIPVMTIIVTKGDVAINPYKDIFNFTFYKALFCVPYFFMILCKKESFKIFVGIAFTMILFFIGERGSALALIMIVVLEILLFKVKINKRTYSFLFYSIAFFLIIMPFIYVVIQYSELGIKINQISYQYTHANFFSGRNIVWEIGINGFYKSPIIGHGMDNNILLEGRWTASAHNIYIYILLQGGIIALILFILYLHSVWMEFYECLNNNIVRLSACYLIGSMIIASFELTLIGNAVNLAICLWLIISIGLMKKNSIKNRLANRYAKNNFT
;
A
#
# COMPACT_ATOMS: atom_id res chain seq x y z
N MET A 1 41.10 -9.27 -14.67
CA MET A 1 41.21 -8.76 -13.29
C MET A 1 40.59 -7.36 -13.12
N ASP A 2 40.69 -6.45 -14.10
CA ASP A 2 40.10 -5.10 -13.99
C ASP A 2 38.59 -4.96 -14.18
N ARG A 3 37.89 -5.96 -14.75
CA ARG A 3 36.42 -5.94 -14.84
C ARG A 3 35.73 -6.25 -13.50
N GLU A 4 36.34 -7.01 -12.60
CA GLU A 4 35.76 -7.32 -11.27
C GLU A 4 35.84 -6.14 -10.28
N LEU A 5 36.87 -5.29 -10.42
CA LEU A 5 37.03 -4.08 -9.60
C LEU A 5 36.04 -2.96 -10.00
N LEU A 6 35.56 -2.95 -11.24
CA LEU A 6 34.52 -2.00 -11.71
C LEU A 6 33.10 -2.39 -11.28
N TYR A 7 32.83 -3.67 -11.03
CA TYR A 7 31.54 -4.13 -10.49
C TYR A 7 31.40 -3.81 -9.00
N THR A 8 32.47 -3.94 -8.22
CA THR A 8 32.43 -3.74 -6.75
C THR A 8 32.34 -2.27 -6.31
N LYS A 9 32.76 -1.31 -7.14
CA LYS A 9 32.70 0.13 -6.81
C LYS A 9 31.34 0.77 -7.10
N ASN A 10 30.56 0.23 -8.04
CA ASN A 10 29.23 0.75 -8.42
C ASN A 10 28.07 0.25 -7.53
N GLU A 11 28.32 -0.73 -6.67
CA GLU A 11 27.34 -1.27 -5.69
C GLU A 11 27.30 -0.47 -4.38
N LYS A 12 28.32 0.33 -4.06
CA LYS A 12 28.43 0.99 -2.74
C LYS A 12 27.65 2.29 -2.58
N ALA A 13 27.23 2.93 -3.67
CA ALA A 13 26.40 4.13 -3.63
C ALA A 13 24.91 3.82 -3.79
N THR A 14 24.44 2.69 -3.27
CA THR A 14 23.00 2.43 -3.13
C THR A 14 22.46 3.21 -1.94
N PHE A 15 21.24 3.73 -2.05
CA PHE A 15 20.32 4.11 -0.97
C PHE A 15 20.03 3.01 0.08
N ILE A 16 20.96 2.10 0.32
CA ILE A 16 20.82 1.12 1.37
C ILE A 16 22.11 1.05 2.18
N ASN A 17 22.51 2.18 2.75
CA ASN A 17 22.63 2.07 4.20
C ASN A 17 21.20 1.96 4.71
N GLY A 18 20.70 0.73 4.91
CA GLY A 18 19.29 0.47 5.23
C GLY A 18 18.82 1.24 6.46
N SER A 19 19.76 1.69 7.28
CA SER A 19 19.57 2.63 8.37
C SER A 19 18.93 3.95 7.93
N ILE A 20 19.37 4.57 6.83
CA ILE A 20 18.87 5.89 6.41
C ILE A 20 17.42 5.78 5.97
N LEU A 21 17.11 4.84 5.07
CA LEU A 21 15.73 4.58 4.62
C LEU A 21 14.83 4.21 5.80
N ALA A 22 15.26 3.29 6.66
CA ALA A 22 14.50 2.89 7.84
C ALA A 22 14.25 4.05 8.82
N PHE A 23 15.22 4.94 8.98
CA PHE A 23 15.10 6.11 9.83
C PHE A 23 14.12 7.13 9.25
N ILE A 24 14.23 7.43 7.95
CA ILE A 24 13.30 8.36 7.27
C ILE A 24 11.87 7.83 7.34
N MET A 25 11.67 6.51 7.20
CA MET A 25 10.35 5.92 7.39
C MET A 25 9.77 6.16 8.79
N LEU A 26 10.59 6.01 9.84
CA LEU A 26 10.15 6.25 11.20
C LEU A 26 9.74 7.72 11.37
N LEU A 27 10.56 8.64 10.84
CA LEU A 27 10.29 10.07 10.91
C LEU A 27 9.03 10.48 10.12
N ASN A 28 8.71 9.81 9.02
CA ASN A 28 7.51 10.09 8.22
C ASN A 28 6.24 10.08 9.10
N TRP A 29 6.15 9.16 10.06
CA TRP A 29 4.99 9.07 10.95
C TRP A 29 4.82 10.30 11.88
N LEU A 30 5.86 11.10 12.09
CA LEU A 30 5.79 12.33 12.89
C LEU A 30 4.87 13.39 12.27
N TYR A 31 4.60 13.31 10.96
CA TYR A 31 3.65 14.20 10.28
C TYR A 31 2.24 14.16 10.86
N LEU A 32 1.87 13.03 11.47
CA LEU A 32 0.54 12.84 12.05
C LEU A 32 0.43 13.34 13.49
N PHE A 33 1.50 13.80 14.12
CA PHE A 33 1.44 14.45 15.43
C PHE A 33 0.81 15.83 15.31
N ASN A 34 0.16 16.34 16.33
CA ASN A 34 -0.43 17.69 16.30
C ASN A 34 0.60 18.79 16.49
N ASN A 35 1.71 18.50 17.18
CA ASN A 35 2.80 19.43 17.41
C ASN A 35 3.43 19.89 16.07
N THR A 36 3.47 21.20 15.83
CA THR A 36 3.94 21.80 14.58
C THR A 36 5.37 21.39 14.21
N LEU A 37 6.29 21.34 15.18
CA LEU A 37 7.67 20.96 14.92
C LEU A 37 7.76 19.49 14.46
N LEU A 38 7.05 18.58 15.14
CA LEU A 38 6.99 17.17 14.73
C LEU A 38 6.35 17.01 13.34
N LYS A 39 5.28 17.76 13.04
CA LYS A 39 4.68 17.79 11.70
C LYS A 39 5.70 18.18 10.62
N MET A 40 6.45 19.26 10.87
CA MET A 40 7.47 19.75 9.94
C MET A 40 8.59 18.73 9.73
N ILE A 41 9.04 18.05 10.78
CA ILE A 41 10.04 16.98 10.67
C ILE A 41 9.50 15.83 9.81
N GLY A 42 8.26 15.39 10.06
CA GLY A 42 7.64 14.33 9.27
C GLY A 42 7.41 14.72 7.80
N MET A 43 7.00 15.97 7.55
CA MET A 43 6.88 16.51 6.19
C MET A 43 8.25 16.58 5.49
N GLY A 44 9.28 17.05 6.18
CA GLY A 44 10.65 17.07 5.68
C GLY A 44 11.15 15.66 5.33
N ALA A 45 10.85 14.66 6.15
CA ALA A 45 11.15 13.25 5.87
C ALA A 45 10.45 12.74 4.60
N MET A 46 9.17 13.06 4.39
CA MET A 46 8.44 12.70 3.16
C MET A 46 9.05 13.36 1.92
N ILE A 47 9.30 14.67 1.97
CA ILE A 47 9.92 15.41 0.87
C ILE A 47 11.30 14.84 0.55
N PHE A 48 12.10 14.54 1.58
CA PHE A 48 13.41 13.94 1.39
C PHE A 48 13.31 12.56 0.71
N CYS A 49 12.36 11.70 1.13
CA CYS A 49 12.07 10.44 0.44
C CYS A 49 11.80 10.63 -1.07
N PHE A 50 11.02 11.65 -1.42
CA PHE A 50 10.63 11.93 -2.80
C PHE A 50 11.76 12.53 -3.64
N LEU A 51 12.42 13.57 -3.14
CA LEU A 51 13.58 14.18 -3.80
C LEU A 51 14.67 13.15 -4.03
N PHE A 52 14.87 12.27 -3.06
CA PHE A 52 15.85 11.20 -3.17
C PHE A 52 15.47 10.17 -4.25
N ALA A 53 14.20 9.77 -4.34
CA ALA A 53 13.72 8.88 -5.40
C ALA A 53 13.97 9.48 -6.80
N ILE A 54 13.72 10.78 -6.97
CA ILE A 54 13.99 11.50 -8.22
C ILE A 54 15.50 11.52 -8.51
N TYR A 55 16.31 11.86 -7.50
CA TYR A 55 17.77 11.90 -7.61
C TYR A 55 18.36 10.56 -8.08
N GLU A 56 17.90 9.44 -7.52
CA GLU A 56 18.34 8.09 -7.94
C GLU A 56 17.96 7.78 -9.39
N VAL A 57 16.76 8.18 -9.83
CA VAL A 57 16.34 8.00 -11.22
C VAL A 57 17.27 8.77 -12.16
N ILE A 58 17.62 10.01 -11.83
CA ILE A 58 18.50 10.84 -12.66
C ILE A 58 19.89 10.20 -12.78
N ILE A 59 20.52 9.85 -11.65
CA ILE A 59 21.88 9.30 -11.62
C ILE A 59 21.97 7.93 -12.28
N ARG A 60 20.92 7.11 -12.15
CA ARG A 60 20.91 5.74 -12.64
C ARG A 60 20.11 5.55 -13.92
N SER A 61 19.65 6.62 -14.55
CA SER A 61 18.81 6.61 -15.75
C SER A 61 19.33 5.65 -16.83
N THR A 62 20.64 5.64 -17.08
CA THR A 62 21.31 4.75 -18.07
C THR A 62 21.34 3.28 -17.69
N LYS A 63 21.11 2.94 -16.40
CA LYS A 63 21.16 1.58 -15.85
C LYS A 63 19.76 1.00 -15.59
N ILE A 64 18.71 1.82 -15.61
CA ILE A 64 17.34 1.37 -15.36
C ILE A 64 16.87 0.55 -16.57
N LYS A 65 16.50 -0.71 -16.31
CA LYS A 65 15.90 -1.57 -17.34
C LYS A 65 14.41 -1.29 -17.42
N ILE A 66 13.91 -1.09 -18.64
CA ILE A 66 12.47 -0.92 -18.91
C ILE A 66 11.79 -2.29 -18.72
N THR A 67 11.25 -2.54 -17.53
CA THR A 67 10.46 -3.73 -17.21
C THR A 67 8.97 -3.48 -17.46
N LYS A 68 8.14 -4.53 -17.35
CA LYS A 68 6.68 -4.39 -17.42
C LYS A 68 6.11 -3.41 -16.38
N ILE A 69 6.72 -3.33 -15.20
CA ILE A 69 6.35 -2.35 -14.17
C ILE A 69 6.56 -0.92 -14.70
N TRP A 70 7.72 -0.65 -15.30
CA TRP A 70 8.02 0.66 -15.89
C TRP A 70 7.10 1.02 -17.06
N ILE A 71 6.81 0.05 -17.94
CA ILE A 71 5.88 0.27 -19.06
C ILE A 71 4.50 0.67 -18.52
N ASN A 72 3.94 -0.11 -17.60
CA ASN A 72 2.62 0.18 -17.03
C ASN A 72 2.61 1.47 -16.19
N TYR A 73 3.71 1.79 -15.51
CA TYR A 73 3.90 3.08 -14.85
C TYR A 73 3.79 4.22 -15.85
N PHE A 74 4.59 4.21 -16.93
CA PHE A 74 4.56 5.29 -17.92
C PHE A 74 3.20 5.39 -18.64
N LEU A 75 2.55 4.28 -18.95
CA LEU A 75 1.20 4.29 -19.53
C LEU A 75 0.18 4.93 -18.59
N PHE A 76 0.18 4.55 -17.30
CA PHE A 76 -0.68 5.16 -16.30
C PHE A 76 -0.39 6.66 -16.15
N MET A 77 0.88 7.04 -16.07
CA MET A 77 1.27 8.44 -15.90
C MET A 77 0.97 9.32 -17.11
N ALA A 78 1.15 8.80 -18.32
CA ALA A 78 0.81 9.51 -19.54
C ALA A 78 -0.71 9.75 -19.64
N TYR A 79 -1.51 8.74 -19.28
CA TYR A 79 -2.95 8.87 -19.28
C TYR A 79 -3.46 9.83 -18.19
N THR A 80 -2.94 9.76 -16.96
CA THR A 80 -3.33 10.70 -15.91
C THR A 80 -2.80 12.12 -16.16
N LEU A 81 -1.72 12.29 -16.92
CA LEU A 81 -1.32 13.62 -17.38
C LEU A 81 -2.37 14.23 -18.32
N PHE A 82 -2.95 13.43 -19.21
CA PHE A 82 -4.07 13.87 -20.05
C PHE A 82 -5.27 14.31 -19.20
N THR A 83 -5.58 13.64 -18.08
CA THR A 83 -6.69 14.06 -17.19
C THR A 83 -6.39 15.34 -16.41
N VAL A 84 -5.11 15.71 -16.21
CA VAL A 84 -4.74 17.05 -15.72
C VAL A 84 -5.05 18.12 -16.75
N ILE A 85 -4.86 17.84 -18.04
CA ILE A 85 -5.15 18.81 -19.11
C ILE A 85 -6.66 19.10 -19.19
N ILE A 86 -7.51 18.12 -18.88
CA ILE A 86 -8.98 18.30 -18.80
C ILE A 86 -9.35 19.28 -17.68
N THR A 87 -8.69 19.20 -16.52
CA THR A 87 -8.92 20.08 -15.37
C THR A 87 -7.60 20.71 -14.91
N PRO A 88 -7.08 21.74 -15.59
CA PRO A 88 -5.72 22.27 -15.37
C PRO A 88 -5.66 23.17 -14.14
N THR A 89 -5.81 22.59 -12.96
CA THR A 89 -5.70 23.28 -11.66
C THR A 89 -4.39 22.95 -10.95
N SER A 90 -3.97 23.81 -10.03
CA SER A 90 -2.81 23.53 -9.16
C SER A 90 -2.99 22.24 -8.34
N LYS A 91 -4.23 21.95 -7.93
CA LYS A 91 -4.59 20.74 -7.22
C LYS A 91 -4.53 19.50 -8.11
N ALA A 92 -4.92 19.58 -9.37
CA ALA A 92 -4.74 18.51 -10.35
C ALA A 92 -3.26 18.17 -10.55
N ILE A 93 -2.41 19.19 -10.72
CA ILE A 93 -0.95 19.01 -10.84
C ILE A 93 -0.38 18.37 -9.57
N TYR A 94 -0.78 18.85 -8.39
CA TYR A 94 -0.35 18.27 -7.12
C TYR A 94 -0.72 16.79 -7.02
N MET A 95 -1.96 16.43 -7.34
CA MET A 95 -2.42 15.04 -7.33
C MET A 95 -1.64 14.18 -8.32
N TRP A 96 -1.39 14.68 -9.53
CA TRP A 96 -0.60 13.96 -10.53
C TRP A 96 0.83 13.71 -10.04
N CYS A 97 1.48 14.74 -9.49
CA CYS A 97 2.82 14.62 -8.91
C CYS A 97 2.84 13.62 -7.75
N LEU A 98 1.83 13.63 -6.89
CA LEU A 98 1.71 12.70 -5.77
C LEU A 98 1.54 11.25 -6.25
N GLN A 99 0.67 11.00 -7.23
CA GLN A 99 0.49 9.67 -7.82
C GLN A 99 1.77 9.20 -8.52
N SER A 100 2.41 10.09 -9.27
CA SER A 100 3.69 9.85 -9.94
C SER A 100 4.73 9.36 -8.97
N ILE A 101 4.97 10.12 -7.90
CA ILE A 101 6.09 9.86 -6.99
C ILE A 101 5.87 8.60 -6.16
N LEU A 102 4.63 8.32 -5.75
CA LEU A 102 4.28 7.12 -5.00
C LEU A 102 4.50 5.84 -5.83
N LEU A 103 4.09 5.84 -7.10
CA LEU A 103 4.31 4.71 -8.02
C LEU A 103 5.76 4.62 -8.49
N LEU A 104 6.46 5.76 -8.60
CA LEU A 104 7.87 5.80 -8.95
C LEU A 104 8.72 5.05 -7.92
N LEU A 105 8.43 5.19 -6.61
CA LEU A 105 9.17 4.51 -5.55
C LEU A 105 9.25 3.00 -5.78
N VAL A 106 8.12 2.34 -6.05
CA VAL A 106 8.10 0.88 -6.29
C VAL A 106 8.73 0.51 -7.62
N SER A 107 8.51 1.32 -8.65
CA SER A 107 9.10 1.12 -9.97
C SER A 107 10.63 1.17 -9.90
N LEU A 108 11.17 2.13 -9.15
CA LEU A 108 12.60 2.26 -8.89
C LEU A 108 13.13 1.09 -8.06
N TYR A 109 12.53 0.80 -6.90
CA TYR A 109 12.99 -0.29 -6.02
C TYR A 109 12.85 -1.68 -6.65
N SER A 110 11.98 -1.85 -7.65
CA SER A 110 11.91 -3.08 -8.44
C SER A 110 13.22 -3.43 -9.17
N GLN A 111 14.15 -2.49 -9.31
CA GLN A 111 15.45 -2.66 -9.96
C GLN A 111 16.59 -2.94 -8.97
N PHE A 112 16.36 -2.76 -7.67
CA PHE A 112 17.42 -2.84 -6.66
C PHE A 112 17.50 -4.21 -5.99
N GLU A 113 18.60 -4.39 -5.28
CA GLU A 113 18.87 -5.54 -4.44
C GLU A 113 18.87 -5.11 -2.97
N ILE A 114 18.56 -6.02 -2.06
CA ILE A 114 18.62 -5.74 -0.62
C ILE A 114 19.36 -6.84 0.13
N ASN A 115 20.35 -6.43 0.93
CA ASN A 115 21.08 -7.33 1.80
C ASN A 115 20.29 -7.63 3.09
N SER A 116 20.65 -8.74 3.76
CA SER A 116 19.93 -9.18 4.96
C SER A 116 20.13 -8.25 6.16
N GLU A 117 21.25 -7.52 6.23
CA GLU A 117 21.54 -6.60 7.34
C GLU A 117 20.63 -5.37 7.30
N ASN A 118 20.40 -4.83 6.11
CA ASN A 118 19.51 -3.71 5.87
C ASN A 118 18.06 -4.09 6.19
N ILE A 119 17.63 -5.32 5.87
CA ILE A 119 16.32 -5.82 6.30
C ILE A 119 16.21 -5.82 7.83
N LYS A 120 17.24 -6.30 8.55
CA LYS A 120 17.24 -6.29 10.02
C LYS A 120 17.14 -4.87 10.59
N LYS A 121 17.85 -3.91 10.00
CA LYS A 121 17.79 -2.49 10.38
C LYS A 121 16.38 -1.91 10.16
N ILE A 122 15.78 -2.14 8.99
CA ILE A 122 14.40 -1.72 8.69
C ILE A 122 13.42 -2.32 9.71
N VAL A 123 13.55 -3.61 10.02
CA VAL A 123 12.70 -4.26 11.03
C VAL A 123 12.90 -3.64 12.41
N PHE A 124 14.13 -3.34 12.80
CA PHE A 124 14.43 -2.74 14.10
C PHE A 124 13.72 -1.39 14.28
N PHE A 125 13.82 -0.48 13.32
CA PHE A 125 13.14 0.83 13.40
C PHE A 125 11.61 0.72 13.40
N ASN A 126 11.05 -0.24 12.64
CA ASN A 126 9.60 -0.46 12.65
C ASN A 126 9.10 -1.10 13.97
N LYS A 127 9.95 -1.84 14.68
CA LYS A 127 9.63 -2.31 16.05
C LYS A 127 9.62 -1.17 17.05
N ILE A 128 10.49 -0.16 16.91
CA ILE A 128 10.44 1.05 17.73
C ILE A 128 9.09 1.76 17.53
N LEU A 129 8.64 1.91 16.28
CA LEU A 129 7.32 2.48 15.98
C LEU A 129 6.19 1.72 16.69
N PHE A 130 6.25 0.38 16.68
CA PHE A 130 5.28 -0.44 17.42
C PHE A 130 5.31 -0.18 18.92
N CYS A 131 6.50 -0.08 19.54
CA CYS A 131 6.62 0.23 20.97
C CYS A 131 5.99 1.59 21.31
N VAL A 132 6.18 2.60 20.46
CA VAL A 132 5.55 3.92 20.62
C VAL A 132 4.01 3.82 20.54
N LEU A 133 3.50 2.98 19.65
CA LEU A 133 2.06 2.75 19.48
C LEU A 133 1.44 1.88 20.57
N LEU A 134 2.22 1.09 21.30
CA LEU A 134 1.69 0.11 22.24
C LEU A 134 0.89 0.76 23.38
N ILE A 135 1.41 1.83 23.97
CA ILE A 135 0.75 2.55 25.08
C ILE A 135 -0.64 3.05 24.66
N PRO A 136 -0.79 3.87 23.60
CA PRO A 136 -2.11 4.38 23.23
C PRO A 136 -3.07 3.28 22.78
N VAL A 137 -2.56 2.23 22.14
CA VAL A 137 -3.37 1.08 21.72
C VAL A 137 -3.93 0.32 22.92
N MET A 138 -3.10 0.07 23.94
CA MET A 138 -3.54 -0.62 25.15
C MET A 138 -4.58 0.20 25.92
N THR A 139 -4.42 1.52 26.01
CA THR A 139 -5.42 2.40 26.62
C THR A 139 -6.77 2.27 25.91
N ILE A 140 -6.79 2.28 24.57
CA ILE A 140 -8.01 2.10 23.76
C ILE A 140 -8.69 0.77 24.04
N ILE A 141 -7.91 -0.31 24.04
CA ILE A 141 -8.44 -1.66 24.27
C ILE A 141 -9.05 -1.78 25.69
N VAL A 142 -8.39 -1.22 26.70
CA VAL A 142 -8.84 -1.33 28.10
C VAL A 142 -10.07 -0.48 28.39
N THR A 143 -10.05 0.79 27.98
CA THR A 143 -11.09 1.75 28.37
C THR A 143 -12.36 1.66 27.53
N LYS A 144 -12.26 1.13 26.30
CA LYS A 144 -13.35 0.95 25.31
C LYS A 144 -14.05 2.27 24.91
N GLY A 145 -14.41 2.37 23.64
CA GLY A 145 -15.19 3.50 23.10
C GLY A 145 -14.40 4.79 22.87
N ASP A 146 -15.08 5.81 22.38
CA ASP A 146 -14.45 7.07 21.90
C ASP A 146 -13.75 7.88 23.00
N VAL A 147 -14.16 7.69 24.26
CA VAL A 147 -13.54 8.30 25.44
C VAL A 147 -12.06 7.93 25.53
N ALA A 148 -11.70 6.72 25.07
CA ALA A 148 -10.33 6.23 25.06
C ALA A 148 -9.41 6.91 24.06
N ILE A 149 -10.00 7.48 23.00
CA ILE A 149 -9.27 8.16 21.93
C ILE A 149 -9.00 9.61 22.31
N ASN A 150 -9.90 10.22 23.08
CA ASN A 150 -9.85 11.64 23.46
C ASN A 150 -8.50 12.09 24.07
N PRO A 151 -7.86 11.34 24.99
CA PRO A 151 -6.57 11.74 25.56
C PRO A 151 -5.45 11.88 24.52
N TYR A 152 -5.56 11.17 23.39
CA TYR A 152 -4.54 11.16 22.34
C TYR A 152 -4.87 12.06 21.17
N LYS A 153 -6.13 12.55 21.06
CA LYS A 153 -6.55 13.46 19.99
C LYS A 153 -5.72 14.72 19.94
N ASP A 154 -5.21 15.19 21.08
CA ASP A 154 -4.34 16.36 21.19
C ASP A 154 -2.88 16.06 20.85
N ILE A 155 -2.47 14.80 20.86
CA ILE A 155 -1.09 14.37 20.61
C ILE A 155 -0.88 14.03 19.13
N PHE A 156 -1.75 13.20 18.55
CA PHE A 156 -1.65 12.77 17.16
C PHE A 156 -3.02 12.45 16.53
N ASN A 157 -3.07 12.53 15.21
CA ASN A 157 -4.25 12.22 14.41
C ASN A 157 -4.56 10.71 14.48
N PHE A 158 -5.85 10.35 14.51
CA PHE A 158 -6.31 8.95 14.52
C PHE A 158 -5.73 8.09 13.37
N THR A 159 -5.43 8.71 12.22
CA THR A 159 -4.73 8.07 11.09
C THR A 159 -3.40 7.42 11.49
N PHE A 160 -2.77 7.87 12.58
CA PHE A 160 -1.53 7.29 13.11
C PHE A 160 -1.70 5.81 13.50
N TYR A 161 -2.88 5.40 13.98
CA TYR A 161 -3.15 3.99 14.30
C TYR A 161 -3.11 3.06 13.09
N LYS A 162 -3.28 3.59 11.87
CA LYS A 162 -3.15 2.81 10.63
C LYS A 162 -1.73 2.30 10.40
N ALA A 163 -0.72 2.87 11.08
CA ALA A 163 0.63 2.31 11.11
C ALA A 163 0.65 0.86 11.60
N LEU A 164 -0.25 0.49 12.51
CA LEU A 164 -0.35 -0.87 13.06
C LEU A 164 -0.63 -1.93 12.00
N PHE A 165 -1.22 -1.57 10.86
CA PHE A 165 -1.43 -2.52 9.76
C PHE A 165 -0.10 -2.99 9.14
N CYS A 166 0.88 -2.09 9.07
CA CYS A 166 2.19 -2.38 8.48
C CYS A 166 3.13 -3.13 9.43
N VAL A 167 2.98 -2.92 10.75
CA VAL A 167 3.84 -3.53 11.77
C VAL A 167 3.93 -5.07 11.70
N PRO A 168 2.84 -5.84 11.56
CA PRO A 168 2.88 -7.30 11.54
C PRO A 168 3.87 -7.86 10.50
N TYR A 169 3.98 -7.21 9.34
CA TYR A 169 4.95 -7.58 8.30
C TYR A 169 6.36 -7.71 8.85
N PHE A 170 6.82 -6.69 9.59
CA PHE A 170 8.19 -6.62 10.11
C PHE A 170 8.47 -7.65 11.20
N PHE A 171 7.45 -8.09 11.93
CA PHE A 171 7.56 -9.24 12.83
C PHE A 171 7.63 -10.56 12.04
N MET A 172 6.77 -10.75 11.05
CA MET A 172 6.66 -12.00 10.30
C MET A 172 7.84 -12.30 9.37
N ILE A 173 8.49 -11.29 8.76
CA ILE A 173 9.58 -11.54 7.79
C ILE A 173 10.85 -12.15 8.41
N LEU A 174 11.10 -11.90 9.70
CA LEU A 174 12.26 -12.49 10.41
C LEU A 174 11.95 -13.88 10.98
N CYS A 175 10.69 -14.28 11.00
CA CYS A 175 10.27 -15.54 11.61
C CYS A 175 10.36 -16.70 10.62
N LYS A 176 11.03 -17.77 11.03
CA LYS A 176 11.15 -19.01 10.24
C LYS A 176 9.94 -19.93 10.38
N LYS A 177 9.29 -19.95 11.56
CA LYS A 177 8.16 -20.83 11.85
C LYS A 177 6.86 -20.21 11.36
N GLU A 178 6.13 -20.92 10.51
CA GLU A 178 4.84 -20.45 9.96
C GLU A 178 3.76 -20.29 11.04
N SER A 179 3.72 -21.18 12.04
CA SER A 179 2.78 -21.07 13.17
C SER A 179 2.91 -19.75 13.92
N PHE A 180 4.14 -19.25 14.08
CA PHE A 180 4.36 -17.96 14.74
C PHE A 180 3.89 -16.79 13.88
N LYS A 181 4.01 -16.86 12.54
CA LYS A 181 3.48 -15.79 11.66
C LYS A 181 1.96 -15.73 11.73
N ILE A 182 1.30 -16.89 11.70
CA ILE A 182 -0.16 -17.00 11.86
C ILE A 182 -0.58 -16.40 13.21
N PHE A 183 0.12 -16.76 14.30
CA PHE A 183 -0.13 -16.19 15.62
C PHE A 183 0.01 -14.65 15.62
N VAL A 184 1.10 -14.10 15.08
CA VAL A 184 1.30 -12.66 14.97
C VAL A 184 0.17 -12.01 14.15
N GLY A 185 -0.21 -12.60 13.02
CA GLY A 185 -1.27 -12.08 12.17
C GLY A 185 -2.64 -12.06 12.86
N ILE A 186 -2.98 -13.12 13.60
CA ILE A 186 -4.22 -13.18 14.38
C ILE A 186 -4.18 -12.18 15.53
N ALA A 187 -3.07 -12.08 16.27
CA ALA A 187 -2.93 -11.14 17.38
C ALA A 187 -3.12 -9.69 16.93
N PHE A 188 -2.44 -9.28 15.85
CA PHE A 188 -2.61 -7.93 15.30
C PHE A 188 -3.98 -7.69 14.67
N THR A 189 -4.60 -8.72 14.11
CA THR A 189 -5.99 -8.63 13.63
C THR A 189 -6.93 -8.29 14.78
N MET A 190 -6.78 -8.97 15.93
CA MET A 190 -7.58 -8.69 17.12
C MET A 190 -7.32 -7.27 17.63
N ILE A 191 -6.05 -6.83 17.70
CA ILE A 191 -5.70 -5.46 18.08
C ILE A 191 -6.40 -4.45 17.16
N LEU A 192 -6.27 -4.60 15.84
CA LEU A 192 -6.89 -3.70 14.84
C LEU A 192 -8.42 -3.71 14.96
N PHE A 193 -9.02 -4.87 15.22
CA PHE A 193 -10.46 -4.98 15.42
C PHE A 193 -10.93 -4.22 16.67
N PHE A 194 -10.23 -4.39 17.80
CA PHE A 194 -10.60 -3.75 19.07
C PHE A 194 -10.39 -2.24 19.08
N ILE A 195 -9.43 -1.70 18.32
CA ILE A 195 -9.27 -0.25 18.16
C ILE A 195 -10.23 0.37 17.13
N GLY A 196 -11.11 -0.43 16.51
CA GLY A 196 -12.09 0.04 15.54
C GLY A 196 -11.62 0.08 14.07
N GLU A 197 -10.38 -0.33 13.79
CA GLU A 197 -9.79 -0.40 12.44
C GLU A 197 -10.23 -1.68 11.68
N ARG A 198 -11.54 -1.86 11.53
CA ARG A 198 -12.17 -3.09 10.99
C ARG A 198 -11.72 -3.43 9.56
N GLY A 199 -11.54 -2.42 8.70
CA GLY A 199 -11.06 -2.62 7.32
C GLY A 199 -9.62 -3.13 7.28
N SER A 200 -8.75 -2.57 8.12
CA SER A 200 -7.37 -3.00 8.30
C SER A 200 -7.29 -4.41 8.89
N ALA A 201 -8.16 -4.75 9.85
CA ALA A 201 -8.28 -6.09 10.41
C ALA A 201 -8.69 -7.12 9.35
N LEU A 202 -9.72 -6.83 8.54
CA LEU A 202 -10.14 -7.68 7.43
C LEU A 202 -9.02 -7.92 6.42
N ALA A 203 -8.29 -6.87 6.04
CA ALA A 203 -7.15 -6.98 5.14
C ALA A 203 -6.04 -7.88 5.72
N LEU A 204 -5.78 -7.80 7.02
CA LEU A 204 -4.76 -8.62 7.68
C LEU A 204 -5.16 -10.10 7.78
N ILE A 205 -6.45 -10.39 8.04
CA ILE A 205 -6.98 -11.77 7.95
C ILE A 205 -6.73 -12.32 6.55
N MET A 206 -7.06 -11.55 5.52
CA MET A 206 -6.86 -11.97 4.14
C MET A 206 -5.38 -12.19 3.80
N ILE A 207 -4.47 -11.37 4.34
CA ILE A 207 -3.02 -11.60 4.22
C ILE A 207 -2.63 -12.95 4.84
N VAL A 208 -3.11 -13.27 6.04
CA VAL A 208 -2.80 -14.55 6.71
C VAL A 208 -3.35 -15.74 5.93
N VAL A 209 -4.60 -15.65 5.45
CA VAL A 209 -5.21 -16.70 4.63
C VAL A 209 -4.43 -16.91 3.34
N LEU A 210 -4.08 -15.82 2.63
CA LEU A 210 -3.28 -15.90 1.41
C LEU A 210 -1.88 -16.45 1.65
N GLU A 211 -1.23 -16.08 2.75
CA GLU A 211 0.08 -16.61 3.12
C GLU A 211 0.02 -18.14 3.33
N ILE A 212 -1.02 -18.65 4.01
CA ILE A 212 -1.24 -20.09 4.18
C ILE A 212 -1.49 -20.77 2.83
N LEU A 213 -2.34 -20.19 1.98
CA LEU A 213 -2.66 -20.74 0.66
C LEU A 213 -1.41 -20.80 -0.24
N LEU A 214 -0.67 -19.69 -0.34
CA LEU A 214 0.53 -19.60 -1.17
C LEU A 214 1.71 -20.41 -0.62
N PHE A 215 1.76 -20.66 0.68
CA PHE A 215 2.77 -21.54 1.28
C PHE A 215 2.49 -23.02 1.02
N LYS A 216 1.23 -23.46 1.17
CA LYS A 216 0.85 -24.87 1.08
C LYS A 216 0.60 -25.36 -0.34
N VAL A 217 0.09 -24.50 -1.21
CA VAL A 217 -0.35 -24.88 -2.55
C VAL A 217 0.65 -24.40 -3.58
N LYS A 218 1.17 -25.33 -4.39
CA LYS A 218 1.95 -24.97 -5.58
C LYS A 218 1.00 -24.43 -6.65
N ILE A 219 0.93 -23.11 -6.75
CA ILE A 219 0.08 -22.42 -7.72
C ILE A 219 0.88 -22.22 -9.03
N ASN A 220 0.28 -22.54 -10.17
CA ASN A 220 0.88 -22.24 -11.47
C ASN A 220 0.70 -20.75 -11.86
N LYS A 221 1.43 -20.28 -12.86
CA LYS A 221 1.45 -18.86 -13.26
C LYS A 221 0.08 -18.32 -13.66
N ARG A 222 -0.73 -19.15 -14.34
CA ARG A 222 -2.07 -18.78 -14.82
C ARG A 222 -3.04 -18.62 -13.65
N THR A 223 -3.06 -19.58 -12.72
CA THR A 223 -3.88 -19.53 -11.50
C THR A 223 -3.43 -18.38 -10.59
N TYR A 224 -2.13 -18.12 -10.47
CA TYR A 224 -1.60 -16.98 -9.71
C TYR A 224 -2.05 -15.63 -10.29
N SER A 225 -2.05 -15.50 -11.62
CA SER A 225 -2.59 -14.32 -12.30
C SER A 225 -4.12 -14.22 -12.17
N PHE A 226 -4.83 -15.34 -12.28
CA PHE A 226 -6.29 -15.38 -12.15
C PHE A 226 -6.75 -14.99 -10.74
N LEU A 227 -6.03 -15.44 -9.71
CA LEU A 227 -6.26 -15.05 -8.32
C LEU A 227 -6.22 -13.53 -8.16
N PHE A 228 -5.22 -12.86 -8.72
CA PHE A 228 -5.11 -11.41 -8.68
C PHE A 228 -6.31 -10.73 -9.35
N TYR A 229 -6.65 -11.11 -10.58
CA TYR A 229 -7.76 -10.48 -11.30
C TYR A 229 -9.11 -10.76 -10.64
N SER A 230 -9.30 -11.93 -10.05
CA SER A 230 -10.52 -12.27 -9.30
C SER A 230 -10.69 -11.36 -8.08
N ILE A 231 -9.61 -11.15 -7.32
CA ILE A 231 -9.62 -10.24 -6.18
C ILE A 231 -9.82 -8.79 -6.65
N ALA A 232 -9.08 -8.33 -7.66
CA ALA A 232 -9.20 -6.97 -8.20
C ALA A 232 -10.64 -6.69 -8.67
N PHE A 233 -11.23 -7.62 -9.42
CA PHE A 233 -12.61 -7.54 -9.87
C PHE A 233 -13.58 -7.45 -8.69
N PHE A 234 -13.43 -8.30 -7.68
CA PHE A 234 -14.25 -8.25 -6.47
C PHE A 234 -14.14 -6.90 -5.74
N LEU A 235 -12.93 -6.35 -5.58
CA LEU A 235 -12.74 -5.08 -4.89
C LEU A 235 -13.32 -3.88 -5.66
N ILE A 236 -13.31 -3.95 -6.99
CA ILE A 236 -13.90 -2.92 -7.86
C ILE A 236 -15.42 -2.99 -7.84
N ILE A 237 -16.01 -4.19 -7.86
CA ILE A 237 -17.48 -4.36 -7.92
C ILE A 237 -18.15 -4.21 -6.56
N MET A 238 -17.45 -4.53 -5.47
CA MET A 238 -18.00 -4.51 -4.11
C MET A 238 -18.68 -3.18 -3.73
N PRO A 239 -18.11 -1.99 -4.02
CA PRO A 239 -18.77 -0.71 -3.73
C PRO A 239 -20.11 -0.54 -4.46
N PHE A 240 -20.23 -1.04 -5.69
CA PHE A 240 -21.49 -0.99 -6.45
C PHE A 240 -22.55 -1.89 -5.81
N ILE A 241 -22.16 -3.11 -5.43
CA ILE A 241 -23.04 -4.04 -4.72
C ILE A 241 -23.47 -3.44 -3.37
N TYR A 242 -22.54 -2.82 -2.64
CA TYR A 242 -22.79 -2.20 -1.34
C TYR A 242 -23.77 -1.02 -1.43
N VAL A 243 -23.72 -0.23 -2.50
CA VAL A 243 -24.69 0.85 -2.76
C VAL A 243 -26.05 0.30 -3.16
N VAL A 244 -26.12 -0.75 -3.99
CA VAL A 244 -27.42 -1.30 -4.42
C VAL A 244 -28.12 -2.03 -3.28
N ILE A 245 -27.40 -2.83 -2.49
CA ILE A 245 -27.98 -3.66 -1.43
C ILE A 245 -28.63 -2.81 -0.32
N GLN A 246 -28.23 -1.55 -0.15
CA GLN A 246 -28.78 -0.67 0.89
C GLN A 246 -30.30 -0.43 0.77
N TYR A 247 -30.85 -0.53 -0.44
CA TYR A 247 -32.29 -0.34 -0.71
C TYR A 247 -33.09 -1.65 -0.67
N SER A 248 -32.44 -2.78 -0.40
CA SER A 248 -33.08 -4.09 -0.38
C SER A 248 -33.48 -4.52 1.04
N GLU A 249 -34.47 -5.41 1.16
CA GLU A 249 -34.82 -6.04 2.44
C GLU A 249 -33.62 -6.75 3.09
N LEU A 250 -32.75 -7.34 2.26
CA LEU A 250 -31.51 -7.97 2.71
C LEU A 250 -30.58 -6.96 3.36
N GLY A 251 -30.43 -5.77 2.77
CA GLY A 251 -29.63 -4.68 3.33
C GLY A 251 -30.15 -4.21 4.69
N ILE A 252 -31.47 -4.05 4.81
CA ILE A 252 -32.13 -3.69 6.07
C ILE A 252 -31.84 -4.74 7.14
N LYS A 253 -32.01 -6.04 6.82
CA LYS A 253 -31.72 -7.16 7.74
C LYS A 253 -30.25 -7.18 8.16
N ILE A 254 -29.32 -7.03 7.21
CA ILE A 254 -27.88 -6.98 7.50
C ILE A 254 -27.55 -5.81 8.43
N ASN A 255 -28.14 -4.64 8.21
CA ASN A 255 -27.90 -3.47 9.06
C ASN A 255 -28.43 -3.67 10.47
N GLN A 256 -29.63 -4.27 10.62
CA GLN A 256 -30.21 -4.62 11.91
C GLN A 256 -29.34 -5.62 12.67
N ILE A 257 -28.88 -6.68 12.00
CA ILE A 257 -27.95 -7.67 12.58
C ILE A 257 -26.66 -6.98 13.03
N SER A 258 -26.06 -6.15 12.17
CA SER A 258 -24.84 -5.40 12.53
C SER A 258 -25.05 -4.54 13.76
N TYR A 259 -26.16 -3.81 13.83
CA TYR A 259 -26.49 -2.96 14.98
C TYR A 259 -26.74 -3.78 16.25
N GLN A 260 -27.44 -4.91 16.15
CA GLN A 260 -27.75 -5.79 17.29
C GLN A 260 -26.49 -6.39 17.93
N TYR A 261 -25.52 -6.83 17.13
CA TYR A 261 -24.31 -7.50 17.64
C TYR A 261 -23.13 -6.56 17.90
N THR A 262 -23.05 -5.44 17.17
CA THR A 262 -21.88 -4.55 17.23
C THR A 262 -22.19 -3.14 17.71
N HIS A 263 -23.48 -2.81 17.91
CA HIS A 263 -23.97 -1.45 18.20
C HIS A 263 -23.54 -0.41 17.15
N ALA A 264 -23.19 -0.86 15.94
CA ALA A 264 -22.77 -0.03 14.83
C ALA A 264 -23.52 -0.42 13.56
N ASN A 265 -23.88 0.58 12.77
CA ASN A 265 -24.52 0.36 11.47
C ASN A 265 -23.56 -0.33 10.50
N PHE A 266 -24.10 -1.24 9.68
CA PHE A 266 -23.40 -1.80 8.54
C PHE A 266 -23.17 -0.74 7.47
N PHE A 267 -24.18 0.12 7.25
CA PHE A 267 -24.10 1.30 6.41
C PHE A 267 -23.53 2.48 7.21
N SER A 268 -22.25 2.75 6.98
CA SER A 268 -21.44 3.71 7.76
C SER A 268 -21.47 5.14 7.23
N GLY A 269 -22.34 5.42 6.24
CA GLY A 269 -22.31 6.65 5.43
C GLY A 269 -21.48 6.50 4.15
N ARG A 270 -20.59 5.50 4.07
CA ARG A 270 -19.85 5.16 2.83
C ARG A 270 -20.78 4.83 1.67
N ASN A 271 -21.95 4.25 1.95
CA ASN A 271 -22.99 3.99 0.97
C ASN A 271 -23.44 5.28 0.25
N ILE A 272 -23.61 6.37 0.98
CA ILE A 272 -24.01 7.68 0.41
C ILE A 272 -22.87 8.25 -0.44
N VAL A 273 -21.66 8.27 0.11
CA VAL A 273 -20.48 8.82 -0.58
C VAL A 273 -20.16 8.04 -1.86
N TRP A 274 -20.25 6.72 -1.79
CA TRP A 274 -19.99 5.84 -2.93
C TRP A 274 -21.09 5.96 -3.97
N GLU A 275 -22.35 6.14 -3.57
CA GLU A 275 -23.44 6.40 -4.50
C GLU A 275 -23.21 7.70 -5.29
N ILE A 276 -22.84 8.80 -4.62
CA ILE A 276 -22.48 10.06 -5.30
C ILE A 276 -21.34 9.83 -6.29
N GLY A 277 -20.30 9.11 -5.88
CA GLY A 277 -19.16 8.79 -6.74
C GLY A 277 -19.53 7.90 -7.93
N ILE A 278 -20.39 6.90 -7.73
CA ILE A 278 -20.87 6.00 -8.80
C ILE A 278 -21.77 6.75 -9.79
N ASN A 279 -22.69 7.57 -9.29
CA ASN A 279 -23.54 8.43 -10.14
C ASN A 279 -22.71 9.44 -10.92
N GLY A 280 -21.65 9.98 -10.31
CA GLY A 280 -20.64 10.78 -11.00
C GLY A 280 -19.95 10.00 -12.10
N PHE A 281 -19.44 8.80 -11.81
CA PHE A 281 -18.81 7.92 -12.79
C PHE A 281 -19.71 7.67 -14.01
N TYR A 282 -21.01 7.41 -13.81
CA TYR A 282 -21.94 7.19 -14.92
C TYR A 282 -22.10 8.39 -15.87
N LYS A 283 -21.80 9.61 -15.43
CA LYS A 283 -21.80 10.80 -16.30
C LYS A 283 -20.60 10.85 -17.26
N SER A 284 -19.47 10.23 -16.91
CA SER A 284 -18.27 10.18 -17.76
C SER A 284 -17.48 8.88 -17.51
N PRO A 285 -17.99 7.72 -17.98
CA PRO A 285 -17.47 6.41 -17.57
C PRO A 285 -16.13 6.05 -18.22
N ILE A 286 -15.85 6.57 -19.41
CA ILE A 286 -14.65 6.19 -20.17
C ILE A 286 -13.43 6.99 -19.69
N ILE A 287 -13.56 8.32 -19.72
CA ILE A 287 -12.45 9.26 -19.49
C ILE A 287 -12.47 9.92 -18.09
N GLY A 288 -13.56 9.81 -17.34
CA GLY A 288 -13.72 10.47 -16.05
C GLY A 288 -13.94 11.98 -16.17
N HIS A 289 -13.78 12.68 -15.05
CA HIS A 289 -14.08 14.11 -14.88
C HIS A 289 -12.82 14.97 -14.72
N GLY A 290 -11.64 14.39 -14.92
CA GLY A 290 -10.37 15.06 -14.67
C GLY A 290 -9.85 14.88 -13.24
N MET A 291 -8.57 15.22 -13.07
CA MET A 291 -7.84 14.87 -11.86
C MET A 291 -8.32 15.63 -10.61
N ASP A 292 -8.79 16.87 -10.78
CA ASP A 292 -9.39 17.70 -9.72
C ASP A 292 -10.90 17.84 -9.91
N ASN A 293 -11.60 16.70 -10.00
CA ASN A 293 -13.05 16.70 -10.14
C ASN A 293 -13.74 17.12 -8.83
N ASN A 294 -14.80 17.91 -8.95
CA ASN A 294 -15.60 18.41 -7.82
C ASN A 294 -16.88 17.59 -7.59
N ILE A 295 -16.99 16.38 -8.15
CA ILE A 295 -18.22 15.56 -8.10
C ILE A 295 -18.73 15.34 -6.68
N LEU A 296 -17.84 15.04 -5.72
CA LEU A 296 -18.25 14.87 -4.33
C LEU A 296 -18.75 16.19 -3.71
N LEU A 297 -18.09 17.31 -4.04
CA LEU A 297 -18.48 18.65 -3.57
C LEU A 297 -19.83 19.07 -4.14
N GLU A 298 -20.11 18.77 -5.42
CA GLU A 298 -21.42 18.97 -6.04
C GLU A 298 -22.52 18.17 -5.34
N GLY A 299 -22.19 16.95 -4.88
CA GLY A 299 -23.03 16.14 -4.00
C GLY A 299 -23.12 16.63 -2.55
N ARG A 300 -22.64 17.85 -2.25
CA ARG A 300 -22.57 18.46 -0.91
C ARG A 300 -21.72 17.67 0.08
N TRP A 301 -20.77 16.88 -0.41
CA TRP A 301 -19.83 16.13 0.40
C TRP A 301 -18.43 16.73 0.33
N THR A 302 -17.95 17.23 1.46
CA THR A 302 -16.65 17.94 1.54
C THR A 302 -15.47 17.02 1.87
N ALA A 303 -15.74 15.76 2.25
CA ALA A 303 -14.71 14.77 2.55
C ALA A 303 -14.41 13.87 1.33
N SER A 304 -13.46 12.94 1.50
CA SER A 304 -13.00 12.08 0.42
C SER A 304 -13.94 10.90 0.14
N ALA A 305 -13.80 10.24 -1.02
CA ALA A 305 -14.55 9.02 -1.34
C ALA A 305 -14.24 7.83 -0.41
N HIS A 306 -13.10 7.87 0.29
CA HIS A 306 -12.58 6.76 1.10
C HIS A 306 -12.57 5.40 0.36
N ASN A 307 -12.38 5.41 -0.96
CA ASN A 307 -12.22 4.23 -1.81
C ASN A 307 -11.41 4.62 -3.05
N ILE A 308 -10.24 4.01 -3.23
CA ILE A 308 -9.33 4.38 -4.32
C ILE A 308 -9.90 4.07 -5.69
N TYR A 309 -10.71 3.02 -5.82
CA TYR A 309 -11.24 2.57 -7.11
C TYR A 309 -12.28 3.56 -7.62
N ILE A 310 -13.22 3.98 -6.76
CA ILE A 310 -14.15 5.07 -7.09
C ILE A 310 -13.38 6.35 -7.39
N TYR A 311 -12.35 6.66 -6.60
CA TYR A 311 -11.52 7.84 -6.81
C TYR A 311 -10.85 7.86 -8.20
N ILE A 312 -10.26 6.75 -8.63
CA ILE A 312 -9.64 6.62 -9.95
C ILE A 312 -10.69 6.69 -11.07
N LEU A 313 -11.85 6.04 -10.88
CA LEU A 313 -12.97 6.11 -11.85
C LEU A 313 -13.45 7.54 -12.05
N LEU A 314 -13.55 8.33 -10.98
CA LEU A 314 -13.92 9.75 -11.08
C LEU A 314 -12.85 10.57 -11.80
N GLN A 315 -11.56 10.29 -11.56
CA GLN A 315 -10.47 11.06 -12.16
C GLN A 315 -10.24 10.77 -13.64
N GLY A 316 -10.28 9.50 -14.03
CA GLY A 316 -9.84 9.05 -15.35
C GLY A 316 -10.69 7.94 -15.96
N GLY A 317 -11.86 7.65 -15.38
CA GLY A 317 -12.78 6.63 -15.88
C GLY A 317 -12.20 5.22 -15.84
N ILE A 318 -12.81 4.33 -16.62
CA ILE A 318 -12.41 2.92 -16.70
C ILE A 318 -10.99 2.76 -17.26
N ILE A 319 -10.51 3.68 -18.10
CA ILE A 319 -9.16 3.60 -18.68
C ILE A 319 -8.10 3.77 -17.59
N ALA A 320 -8.19 4.80 -16.73
CA ALA A 320 -7.25 4.96 -15.62
C ALA A 320 -7.28 3.74 -14.68
N LEU A 321 -8.48 3.21 -14.41
CA LEU A 321 -8.62 2.06 -13.53
C LEU A 321 -7.93 0.82 -14.13
N ILE A 322 -8.15 0.52 -15.42
CA ILE A 322 -7.48 -0.60 -16.10
C ILE A 322 -5.97 -0.44 -16.05
N LEU A 323 -5.44 0.75 -16.37
CA LEU A 323 -4.00 1.02 -16.35
C LEU A 323 -3.41 0.85 -14.94
N PHE A 324 -4.11 1.31 -13.91
CA PHE A 324 -3.71 1.10 -12.51
C PHE A 324 -3.70 -0.38 -12.12
N ILE A 325 -4.73 -1.15 -12.51
CA ILE A 325 -4.78 -2.60 -12.26
C ILE A 325 -3.68 -3.35 -13.02
N LEU A 326 -3.36 -2.94 -14.26
CA LEU A 326 -2.24 -3.50 -15.02
C LEU A 326 -0.89 -3.19 -14.34
N TYR A 327 -0.72 -1.98 -13.79
CA TYR A 327 0.45 -1.65 -12.99
C TYR A 327 0.58 -2.58 -11.78
N LEU A 328 -0.46 -2.70 -10.95
CA LEU A 328 -0.46 -3.59 -9.79
C LEU A 328 -0.23 -5.06 -10.17
N HIS A 329 -0.82 -5.51 -11.28
CA HIS A 329 -0.62 -6.86 -11.81
C HIS A 329 0.84 -7.11 -12.21
N SER A 330 1.49 -6.13 -12.84
CA SER A 330 2.90 -6.26 -13.20
C SER A 330 3.80 -6.41 -11.98
N VAL A 331 3.48 -5.70 -10.88
CA VAL A 331 4.16 -5.85 -9.59
C VAL A 331 3.90 -7.24 -9.00
N TRP A 332 2.65 -7.70 -8.99
CA TRP A 332 2.26 -9.02 -8.51
C TRP A 332 3.03 -10.14 -9.22
N MET A 333 3.11 -10.08 -10.56
CA MET A 333 3.77 -11.12 -11.35
C MET A 333 5.28 -11.22 -11.12
N GLU A 334 5.95 -10.16 -10.65
CA GLU A 334 7.37 -10.21 -10.30
C GLU A 334 7.67 -11.08 -9.08
N PHE A 335 6.68 -11.35 -8.22
CA PHE A 335 6.87 -12.20 -7.05
C PHE A 335 6.80 -13.70 -7.36
N TYR A 336 6.10 -14.08 -8.44
CA TYR A 336 5.73 -15.47 -8.75
C TYR A 336 6.91 -16.46 -8.71
N GLU A 337 8.04 -16.10 -9.34
CA GLU A 337 9.19 -17.00 -9.48
C GLU A 337 9.94 -17.25 -8.15
N CYS A 338 9.66 -16.46 -7.12
CA CYS A 338 10.37 -16.52 -5.83
C CYS A 338 9.42 -16.68 -4.63
N LEU A 339 8.20 -17.16 -4.83
CA LEU A 339 7.19 -17.39 -3.76
C LEU A 339 7.64 -18.39 -2.67
N ASN A 340 8.65 -19.22 -2.95
CA ASN A 340 9.24 -20.08 -1.92
C ASN A 340 9.97 -19.28 -0.83
N ASN A 341 10.37 -18.04 -1.11
CA ASN A 341 10.99 -17.17 -0.12
C ASN A 341 9.93 -16.44 0.71
N ASN A 342 10.03 -16.56 2.04
CA ASN A 342 9.11 -15.93 2.99
C ASN A 342 8.88 -14.42 2.73
N ILE A 343 9.96 -13.65 2.55
CA ILE A 343 9.87 -12.19 2.41
C ILE A 343 9.14 -11.82 1.12
N VAL A 344 9.47 -12.51 0.03
CA VAL A 344 8.85 -12.30 -1.29
C VAL A 344 7.36 -12.64 -1.23
N ARG A 345 7.02 -13.81 -0.68
CA ARG A 345 5.63 -14.27 -0.57
C ARG A 345 4.79 -13.36 0.32
N LEU A 346 5.29 -12.99 1.50
CA LEU A 346 4.57 -12.11 2.40
C LEU A 346 4.38 -10.71 1.80
N SER A 347 5.37 -10.20 1.05
CA SER A 347 5.22 -8.92 0.31
C SER A 347 4.14 -9.01 -0.75
N ALA A 348 4.01 -10.14 -1.44
CA ALA A 348 2.93 -10.39 -2.38
C ALA A 348 1.57 -10.40 -1.66
N CYS A 349 1.45 -11.10 -0.53
CA CYS A 349 0.24 -11.09 0.29
C CYS A 349 -0.13 -9.67 0.72
N TYR A 350 0.86 -8.86 1.13
CA TYR A 350 0.67 -7.46 1.51
C TYR A 350 0.28 -6.55 0.33
N LEU A 351 0.67 -6.85 -0.92
CA LEU A 351 0.13 -6.15 -2.08
C LEU A 351 -1.40 -6.32 -2.15
N ILE A 352 -1.89 -7.55 -1.99
CA ILE A 352 -3.33 -7.83 -1.96
C ILE A 352 -4.00 -7.18 -0.74
N GLY A 353 -3.40 -7.30 0.44
CA GLY A 353 -3.91 -6.63 1.64
C GLY A 353 -4.01 -5.11 1.47
N SER A 354 -3.04 -4.50 0.80
CA SER A 354 -3.04 -3.07 0.48
C SER A 354 -4.17 -2.68 -0.49
N MET A 355 -4.47 -3.53 -1.47
CA MET A 355 -5.63 -3.36 -2.35
C MET A 355 -6.95 -3.41 -1.57
N ILE A 356 -7.07 -4.34 -0.61
CA ILE A 356 -8.26 -4.42 0.27
C ILE A 356 -8.39 -3.14 1.09
N ILE A 357 -7.32 -2.66 1.73
CA ILE A 357 -7.34 -1.38 2.46
C ILE A 357 -7.71 -0.22 1.55
N ALA A 358 -7.22 -0.22 0.31
CA ALA A 358 -7.54 0.84 -0.64
C ALA A 358 -9.03 0.89 -1.01
N SER A 359 -9.82 -0.14 -0.68
CA SER A 359 -11.29 -0.10 -0.77
C SER A 359 -11.93 0.76 0.34
N PHE A 360 -11.22 0.98 1.44
CA PHE A 360 -11.71 1.71 2.61
C PHE A 360 -10.95 3.02 2.86
N GLU A 361 -9.84 3.25 2.17
CA GLU A 361 -8.95 4.38 2.38
C GLU A 361 -8.37 4.89 1.06
N LEU A 362 -8.14 6.20 0.96
CA LEU A 362 -7.39 6.78 -0.15
C LEU A 362 -5.87 6.60 0.06
N THR A 363 -5.43 5.35 0.06
CA THR A 363 -4.02 4.95 0.13
C THR A 363 -3.48 4.54 -1.25
N LEU A 364 -2.28 3.97 -1.32
CA LEU A 364 -1.48 3.65 -2.52
C LEU A 364 -1.11 4.87 -3.37
N ILE A 365 -2.07 5.62 -3.87
CA ILE A 365 -1.84 6.79 -4.74
C ILE A 365 -2.60 8.04 -4.26
N GLY A 366 -3.27 7.95 -3.10
CA GLY A 366 -4.11 9.02 -2.54
C GLY A 366 -3.50 9.77 -1.34
N ASN A 367 -4.37 10.45 -0.61
CA ASN A 367 -4.00 11.41 0.45
C ASN A 367 -3.42 10.77 1.72
N ALA A 368 -3.56 9.46 1.93
CA ALA A 368 -2.94 8.77 3.05
C ALA A 368 -1.46 8.44 2.76
N VAL A 369 -0.65 9.49 2.51
CA VAL A 369 0.72 9.41 1.97
C VAL A 369 1.65 8.60 2.87
N ASN A 370 1.60 8.80 4.19
CA ASN A 370 2.45 8.10 5.16
C ASN A 370 2.23 6.58 5.10
N LEU A 371 0.96 6.17 5.07
CA LEU A 371 0.59 4.77 4.94
C LEU A 371 0.99 4.24 3.56
N ALA A 372 0.74 4.99 2.48
CA ALA A 372 1.11 4.60 1.12
C ALA A 372 2.61 4.35 0.97
N ILE A 373 3.47 5.24 1.48
CA ILE A 373 4.94 5.06 1.48
C ILE A 373 5.32 3.77 2.22
N CYS A 374 4.71 3.50 3.37
CA CYS A 374 5.01 2.30 4.14
C CYS A 374 4.57 1.02 3.40
N LEU A 375 3.37 0.99 2.82
CA LEU A 375 2.87 -0.14 2.02
C LEU A 375 3.74 -0.38 0.78
N TRP A 376 4.09 0.69 0.07
CA TRP A 376 4.98 0.61 -1.09
C TRP A 376 6.37 0.13 -0.73
N LEU A 377 6.89 0.48 0.45
CA LEU A 377 8.15 -0.11 0.89
C LEU A 377 8.02 -1.59 1.19
N ILE A 378 6.97 -2.03 1.88
CA ILE A 378 6.74 -3.46 2.15
C ILE A 378 6.79 -4.26 0.84
N ILE A 379 6.06 -3.80 -0.18
CA ILE A 379 6.04 -4.38 -1.53
C ILE A 379 7.44 -4.35 -2.15
N SER A 380 8.13 -3.20 -2.05
CA SER A 380 9.49 -3.01 -2.58
C SER A 380 10.55 -3.91 -1.95
N ILE A 381 10.46 -4.19 -0.64
CA ILE A 381 11.35 -5.12 0.06
C ILE A 381 11.27 -6.52 -0.57
N GLY A 382 10.06 -6.99 -0.91
CA GLY A 382 9.86 -8.23 -1.63
C GLY A 382 10.52 -8.24 -3.01
N LEU A 383 10.33 -7.16 -3.79
CA LEU A 383 10.90 -7.04 -5.14
C LEU A 383 12.43 -7.03 -5.09
N MET A 384 13.01 -6.24 -4.17
CA MET A 384 14.45 -6.18 -3.97
C MET A 384 15.01 -7.53 -3.53
N LYS A 385 14.29 -8.23 -2.63
CA LYS A 385 14.70 -9.56 -2.17
C LYS A 385 14.69 -10.59 -3.30
N LYS A 386 13.69 -10.54 -4.18
CA LYS A 386 13.62 -11.39 -5.37
C LYS A 386 14.83 -11.18 -6.27
N ASN A 387 15.22 -9.93 -6.53
CA ASN A 387 16.41 -9.61 -7.34
C ASN A 387 17.68 -10.18 -6.72
N SER A 388 17.87 -10.01 -5.41
CA SER A 388 19.02 -10.59 -4.70
C SER A 388 19.05 -12.12 -4.73
N ILE A 389 17.90 -12.79 -4.80
CA ILE A 389 17.86 -14.25 -4.97
C ILE A 389 18.28 -14.63 -6.40
N LYS A 390 17.71 -13.99 -7.42
CA LYS A 390 18.05 -14.26 -8.83
C LYS A 390 19.53 -14.06 -9.13
N ASN A 391 20.12 -12.96 -8.66
CA ASN A 391 21.52 -12.65 -8.92
C ASN A 391 22.47 -13.63 -8.20
N ARG A 392 22.13 -14.05 -6.97
CA ARG A 392 22.89 -15.11 -6.27
C ARG A 392 22.84 -16.45 -7.01
N LEU A 393 21.70 -16.82 -7.60
CA LEU A 393 21.58 -18.03 -8.39
C LEU A 393 22.41 -17.93 -9.67
N ALA A 394 22.31 -16.82 -10.41
CA ALA A 394 23.10 -16.57 -11.62
C ALA A 394 24.61 -16.66 -11.35
N ASN A 395 25.09 -16.05 -10.26
CA ASN A 395 26.51 -16.09 -9.89
C ASN A 395 27.00 -17.50 -9.52
N ARG A 396 26.13 -18.34 -8.91
CA ARG A 396 26.47 -19.74 -8.62
C ARG A 396 26.60 -20.58 -9.89
N TYR A 397 25.70 -20.40 -10.84
CA TYR A 397 25.78 -21.11 -12.13
C TYR A 397 27.01 -20.69 -12.93
N ALA A 398 27.33 -19.39 -12.96
CA ALA A 398 28.55 -18.91 -13.59
C ALA A 398 29.79 -19.57 -12.97
N LYS A 399 29.90 -19.57 -11.63
CA LYS A 399 31.06 -20.15 -10.93
C LYS A 399 31.24 -21.65 -11.20
N ASN A 400 30.15 -22.41 -11.27
CA ASN A 400 30.19 -23.86 -11.52
C ASN A 400 30.51 -24.23 -12.98
N ASN A 401 30.34 -23.32 -13.94
CA ASN A 401 30.69 -23.55 -15.35
C ASN A 401 32.15 -23.19 -15.67
N PHE A 402 32.87 -22.57 -14.74
CA PHE A 402 34.29 -22.21 -14.87
C PHE A 402 35.22 -23.05 -13.98
N THR A 403 34.67 -24.06 -13.29
CA THR A 403 35.39 -25.10 -12.55
C THR A 403 35.17 -26.44 -13.23
#